data_AF-A0A3D5CGI1-F1
#
_entry.id   AF-A0A3D5CGI1-F1
#
_cell.length_a   1.000
_cell.length_b   1.000
_cell.length_c   1.000
_cell.angle_alpha   90.00
_cell.angle_beta   90.00
_cell.angle_gamma   90.00
#
_symmetry.space_group_name_H-M   'P 1'
#
loop_
_entity.id
_entity.type
_entity.pdbx_description
1 polymer ?
#
loop_
_entity_poly.entity_id
_entity_poly.type
_entity_poly.pdbx_seq_one_letter_code
_entity_poly.pdbx_strand_id
1 'polypeptide(L)' 'RSNHLLADAYRTRSGFTDVTTLVYPGARHEIFNEAQQAEVRADLLAWLDARFPVRD' A
#
# COMPACT_ATOMS: atom_id res chain seq x y z
N ARG A 1 -3.46 1.15 13.96
CA ARG A 1 -4.78 0.51 14.20
C ARG A 1 -5.82 0.93 13.17
N SER A 2 -6.10 2.23 12.97
CA SER A 2 -7.14 2.70 12.04
C SER A 2 -6.98 2.20 10.60
N ASN A 3 -5.75 2.18 10.05
CA ASN A 3 -5.50 1.68 8.69
C ASN A 3 -5.89 0.20 8.52
N HIS A 4 -5.68 -0.64 9.54
CA HIS A 4 -6.09 -2.04 9.49
C HIS A 4 -7.61 -2.21 9.59
N LEU A 5 -8.31 -1.35 10.35
CA LEU A 5 -9.77 -1.35 10.39
C LEU A 5 -10.36 -0.92 9.05
N LEU A 6 -9.75 0.06 8.36
CA LEU A 6 -10.18 0.46 7.03
C LEU A 6 -9.94 -0.68 6.02
N ALA A 7 -8.78 -1.31 6.06
CA ALA A 7 -8.47 -2.45 5.19
C ALA A 7 -9.42 -3.63 5.43
N ASP A 8 -9.80 -3.90 6.68
CA ASP A 8 -10.82 -4.89 7.03
C ASP A 8 -12.18 -4.50 6.42
N ALA A 9 -12.62 -3.25 6.57
CA ALA A 9 -13.88 -2.78 6.00
C ALA A 9 -13.92 -2.86 4.46
N TYR A 10 -12.78 -2.65 3.77
CA TYR A 10 -12.69 -2.88 2.33
C TYR A 10 -12.95 -4.35 1.97
N ARG A 11 -12.41 -5.29 2.74
CA ARG A 11 -12.63 -6.72 2.52
C ARG A 11 -14.05 -7.15 2.88
N THR A 12 -14.53 -6.78 4.07
CA THR A 12 -15.76 -7.34 4.65
C THR A 12 -17.03 -6.64 4.20
N ARG A 13 -17.01 -5.30 4.03
CA ARG A 13 -18.19 -4.53 3.64
C ARG A 13 -18.28 -4.27 2.14
N SER A 14 -17.13 -4.08 1.48
CA SER A 14 -17.08 -3.68 0.07
C SER A 14 -16.77 -4.85 -0.87
N GLY A 15 -16.38 -6.01 -0.34
CA GLY A 15 -16.09 -7.20 -1.12
C GLY A 15 -14.78 -7.15 -1.91
N PHE A 16 -13.86 -6.23 -1.59
CA PHE A 16 -12.56 -6.17 -2.26
C PHE A 16 -11.70 -7.35 -1.83
N THR A 17 -11.26 -8.14 -2.80
CA THR A 17 -10.47 -9.36 -2.59
C THR A 17 -8.97 -9.09 -2.55
N ASP A 18 -8.53 -8.01 -3.17
CA ASP A 18 -7.13 -7.64 -3.30
C ASP A 18 -6.83 -6.34 -2.56
N VAL A 19 -6.49 -6.47 -1.28
CA VAL A 19 -6.20 -5.35 -0.38
C VAL A 19 -4.89 -5.62 0.33
N THR A 20 -3.92 -4.73 0.17
CA THR A 20 -2.62 -4.76 0.87
C THR A 20 -2.54 -3.56 1.82
N THR A 21 -1.93 -3.75 2.99
CA THR A 21 -1.72 -2.66 3.96
C THR A 21 -0.30 -2.73 4.47
N LEU A 22 0.49 -1.69 4.17
CA LEU A 22 1.86 -1.54 4.62
C LEU A 22 1.94 -0.36 5.60
N VAL A 23 2.72 -0.53 6.67
CA VAL A 23 2.95 0.50 7.69
C VAL A 23 4.45 0.63 7.85
N TYR A 24 5.00 1.79 7.49
CA TYR A 24 6.42 2.08 7.56
C TYR A 24 6.77 2.67 8.95
N PRO A 25 7.54 1.95 9.80
CA PRO A 25 7.87 2.44 11.13
C PRO A 25 8.63 3.76 11.08
N GLY A 26 8.16 4.75 11.86
CA GLY A 26 8.81 6.06 11.96
C GLY A 26 8.46 7.05 10.85
N ALA A 27 7.79 6.63 9.78
CA ALA A 27 7.31 7.55 8.75
C ALA A 27 6.15 8.41 9.29
N ARG A 28 6.11 9.69 8.90
CA ARG A 28 5.00 10.60 9.21
C ARG A 28 3.97 10.59 8.07
N HIS A 29 3.30 11.72 7.85
CA HIS A 29 2.15 11.78 6.95
C HIS A 29 2.53 11.71 5.46
N GLU A 30 3.69 12.28 5.08
CA GLU A 30 4.09 12.38 3.68
C GLU A 30 5.06 11.27 3.28
N ILE A 31 4.69 10.00 3.45
CA ILE A 31 5.60 8.83 3.30
C ILE A 31 6.40 8.79 1.98
N PHE A 32 5.91 9.42 0.91
CA PHE A 32 6.61 9.53 -0.38
C PHE A 32 7.68 10.64 -0.44
N ASN A 33 7.75 11.50 0.58
CA ASN A 33 8.69 12.60 0.79
C ASN A 33 9.52 12.42 2.08
N GLU A 34 9.33 11.33 2.82
CA GLU A 34 10.09 11.02 4.05
C GLU A 34 11.38 10.25 3.73
N ALA A 35 12.20 10.00 4.76
CA ALA A 35 13.46 9.26 4.64
C ALA A 35 13.28 7.83 4.05
N GLN A 36 12.14 7.20 4.28
CA GLN A 36 11.82 5.86 3.75
C GLN A 36 11.27 5.87 2.31
N GLN A 37 11.23 7.02 1.62
CA GLN A 37 10.58 7.14 0.31
C GLN A 37 11.03 6.10 -0.74
N ALA A 38 12.29 5.64 -0.67
CA ALA A 38 12.82 4.65 -1.59
C ALA A 38 12.15 3.28 -1.38
N GLU A 39 12.01 2.85 -0.12
CA GLU A 39 11.31 1.62 0.27
C GLU A 39 9.83 1.70 -0.12
N VAL A 40 9.17 2.82 0.20
CA VAL A 40 7.75 3.04 -0.13
C VAL A 40 7.48 2.91 -1.64
N ARG A 41 8.35 3.50 -2.47
CA ARG A 41 8.22 3.43 -3.93
C ARG A 41 8.51 2.02 -4.46
N ALA A 42 9.51 1.33 -3.90
CA ALA A 42 9.83 -0.04 -4.27
C ALA A 42 8.64 -0.98 -4.01
N ASP A 43 8.02 -0.88 -2.83
CA ASP A 43 6.86 -1.70 -2.47
C ASP A 43 5.64 -1.39 -3.36
N LEU A 44 5.40 -0.11 -3.68
CA LEU A 44 4.33 0.27 -4.60
C LEU A 44 4.56 -0.30 -6.00
N LEU A 45 5.78 -0.20 -6.53
CA LEU A 45 6.12 -0.74 -7.85
C LEU A 45 5.97 -2.26 -7.86
N ALA A 46 6.49 -2.97 -6.86
CA ALA A 46 6.33 -4.42 -6.75
C ALA A 46 4.86 -4.85 -6.68
N TRP A 47 4.01 -4.06 -6.01
CA TRP A 47 2.57 -4.32 -5.96
C TRP A 47 1.90 -4.15 -7.33
N LEU A 48 2.29 -3.13 -8.09
CA LEU A 48 1.80 -2.87 -9.46
C LEU A 48 2.29 -3.92 -10.45
N ASP A 49 3.58 -4.26 -10.43
CA ASP A 49 4.21 -5.22 -11.35
C ASP A 49 3.56 -6.61 -11.26
N ALA A 50 3.11 -7.01 -10.06
CA ALA A 50 2.41 -8.27 -9.85
C ALA A 50 0.98 -8.30 -10.46
N ARG A 51 0.43 -7.15 -10.87
CA ARG A 51 -0.99 -7.00 -11.27
C ARG A 51 -1.19 -6.46 -12.67
N PHE A 52 -0.23 -5.69 -13.17
CA PHE A 52 -0.33 -5.04 -14.46
C PHE A 52 0.84 -5.45 -15.34
N PRO A 53 0.59 -5.84 -16.60
CA PRO A 53 1.67 -6.04 -17.55
C PRO A 53 2.36 -4.71 -17.86
N VAL A 54 3.65 -4.80 -18.19
CA VAL A 54 4.37 -3.68 -18.79
C VAL A 54 3.65 -3.27 -20.06
N ARG A 55 3.46 -1.96 -20.23
CA ARG A 55 2.89 -1.42 -21.47
C ARG A 55 3.95 -1.50 -22.57
N ASP A 56 3.53 -1.93 -23.75
CA ASP A 56 4.34 -1.86 -24.97
C ASP A 56 4.69 -0.42 -25.36
#